data_AF-A0A7V6YGS3-F1
#
_entry.id   AF-A0A7V6YGS3-F1
#
_cell.length_a   1.000
_cell.length_b   1.000
_cell.length_c   1.000
_cell.angle_alpha   90.00
_cell.angle_beta   90.00
_cell.angle_gamma   90.00
#
_symmetry.space_group_name_H-M   'P 1'
#
loop_
_entity.id
_entity.type
_entity.pdbx_description
1 polymer ?
#
loop_
_entity_poly.entity_id
_entity_poly.type
_entity_poly.pdbx_seq_one_letter_code
_entity_poly.pdbx_strand_id
1 'polypeptide(L)' 'MKRNISLEEARQLLLAHCQPPGVEEVPFSDSLGRVLGANLIAGENVPPFARAAYDGYAFRSADTVSAT' A
#
# COMPACT_ATOMS: atom_id res chain seq x y z
N MET A 1 -38.81 -16.21 -0.73
CA MET A 1 -38.62 -15.03 -1.60
C MET A 1 -39.29 -13.82 -0.94
N LYS A 2 -38.52 -12.85 -0.44
CA LYS A 2 -39.07 -11.63 0.18
C LYS A 2 -39.58 -10.66 -0.90
N ARG A 3 -40.63 -9.89 -0.62
CA ARG A 3 -41.24 -8.90 -1.53
C ARG A 3 -41.47 -7.58 -0.78
N ASN A 4 -41.40 -6.44 -1.50
CA ASN A 4 -41.54 -5.08 -0.95
C ASN A 4 -40.55 -4.73 0.17
N ILE A 5 -39.31 -5.22 0.07
CA ILE A 5 -38.23 -4.88 0.99
C ILE A 5 -37.55 -3.56 0.58
N SER A 6 -36.89 -2.90 1.54
CA SER A 6 -36.12 -1.69 1.25
C SER A 6 -34.89 -2.01 0.39
N LEU A 7 -34.34 -0.98 -0.28
CA LEU A 7 -33.10 -1.11 -1.04
C LEU A 7 -31.93 -1.60 -0.17
N GLU A 8 -31.84 -1.10 1.07
CA GLU A 8 -30.81 -1.50 2.02
C GLU A 8 -30.93 -2.98 2.39
N GLU A 9 -32.15 -3.45 2.67
CA GLU A 9 -32.39 -4.86 2.97
C GLU A 9 -32.09 -5.76 1.75
N ALA A 10 -32.47 -5.32 0.55
CA ALA A 10 -32.14 -6.03 -0.68
C ALA A 10 -30.61 -6.13 -0.89
N ARG A 11 -29.87 -5.03 -0.66
CA ARG A 11 -28.41 -5.01 -0.78
C ARG A 11 -27.76 -5.93 0.25
N GLN A 12 -28.18 -5.88 1.51
CA GLN A 12 -27.65 -6.74 2.56
C GLN A 12 -27.89 -8.22 2.26
N LEU A 13 -29.08 -8.57 1.76
CA LEU A 13 -29.37 -9.94 1.34
C LEU A 13 -28.46 -10.40 0.20
N LEU A 14 -28.23 -9.57 -0.82
CA LEU A 14 -27.30 -9.91 -1.90
C LEU A 14 -25.88 -10.11 -1.38
N LEU A 15 -25.36 -9.15 -0.60
CA LEU A 15 -24.02 -9.23 -0.04
C LEU A 15 -23.84 -10.43 0.90
N ALA A 16 -24.88 -10.81 1.65
CA ALA A 16 -24.84 -11.98 2.53
C ALA A 16 -24.71 -13.32 1.79
N HIS A 17 -25.04 -13.37 0.49
CA HIS A 17 -24.86 -14.55 -0.35
C HIS A 17 -23.59 -14.51 -1.21
N CYS A 18 -22.92 -13.36 -1.28
CA CYS A 18 -21.64 -13.25 -1.95
C CYS A 18 -20.52 -13.77 -1.04
N GLN A 19 -19.71 -14.70 -1.54
CA GLN A 19 -18.46 -15.04 -0.89
C GLN A 19 -17.32 -14.24 -1.51
N PRO A 20 -16.38 -13.73 -0.70
CA PRO A 20 -15.17 -13.13 -1.23
C PRO A 20 -14.41 -14.18 -2.07
N PRO A 21 -13.83 -13.78 -3.22
CA PRO A 21 -13.04 -14.69 -4.02
C PRO A 21 -11.80 -15.16 -3.25
N GLY A 22 -11.24 -16.29 -3.69
CA GLY A 22 -9.95 -16.74 -3.19
C GLY A 22 -8.81 -15.79 -3.58
N VAL A 23 -7.64 -16.02 -2.97
CA VAL A 23 -6.41 -15.30 -3.30
C VAL A 23 -5.56 -16.18 -4.21
N GLU A 24 -4.91 -15.56 -5.18
CA GLU A 24 -3.92 -16.19 -6.05
C GLU A 24 -2.67 -15.29 -6.14
N GLU A 25 -1.54 -15.89 -6.49
CA GLU A 25 -0.33 -15.15 -6.85
C GLU A 25 -0.32 -14.91 -8.36
N VAL A 26 -0.05 -13.67 -8.75
CA VAL A 26 0.05 -13.26 -10.15
C VAL A 26 1.35 -12.48 -10.38
N PRO A 27 1.89 -12.46 -11.60
CA PRO A 27 2.98 -11.56 -11.96
C PRO A 27 2.59 -10.09 -11.71
N PHE A 28 3.55 -9.27 -11.28
CA PHE A 28 3.30 -7.84 -11.01
C PHE A 28 2.75 -7.08 -12.23
N SER A 29 3.18 -7.45 -13.43
CA SER A 29 2.69 -6.88 -14.70
C SER A 29 1.17 -7.04 -14.88
N ASP A 30 0.59 -8.08 -14.27
CA ASP A 30 -0.81 -8.47 -14.45
C ASP A 30 -1.67 -8.02 -13.27
N SER A 31 -1.09 -7.27 -12.32
CA SER A 31 -1.73 -6.85 -11.07
C SER A 31 -2.66 -5.65 -11.22
N LEU A 32 -2.60 -4.91 -12.33
CA LEU A 32 -3.38 -3.69 -12.53
C LEU A 32 -4.90 -3.98 -12.48
N GLY A 33 -5.62 -3.29 -11.59
CA GLY A 33 -7.05 -3.47 -11.38
C GLY A 33 -7.44 -4.64 -10.44
N ARG A 34 -6.46 -5.38 -9.91
CA ARG A 34 -6.69 -6.40 -8.89
C ARG A 34 -6.77 -5.77 -7.49
N VAL A 35 -7.28 -6.54 -6.52
CA VAL A 35 -7.32 -6.17 -5.10
C VAL A 35 -6.29 -7.03 -4.35
N LEU A 36 -5.51 -6.41 -3.46
CA LEU A 36 -4.53 -7.12 -2.65
C LEU A 36 -5.21 -8.17 -1.75
N GLY A 37 -4.72 -9.41 -1.79
CA GLY A 37 -5.20 -10.49 -0.93
C GLY A 37 -4.64 -10.47 0.50
N ALA A 38 -3.59 -9.68 0.74
CA ALA A 38 -2.95 -9.52 2.04
C ALA A 38 -2.22 -8.17 2.12
N ASN A 39 -1.85 -7.75 3.34
CA ASN A 39 -1.01 -6.57 3.55
C ASN A 39 0.40 -6.80 2.98
N LEU A 40 0.98 -5.76 2.37
CA LEU A 40 2.37 -5.76 1.92
C LEU A 40 3.22 -4.92 2.87
N ILE A 41 4.37 -5.45 3.27
CA ILE A 41 5.34 -4.79 4.15
C ILE A 41 6.65 -4.68 3.37
N ALA A 42 7.29 -3.51 3.39
CA ALA A 42 8.58 -3.32 2.76
C ALA A 42 9.63 -4.26 3.41
N GLY A 43 10.34 -5.04 2.59
CA GLY A 43 11.38 -5.95 3.07
C GLY A 43 12.69 -5.25 3.44
N GLU A 44 12.86 -4.00 3.01
CA GLU A 44 14.08 -3.22 3.22
C GLU A 44 13.80 -1.72 3.25
N ASN A 45 14.75 -0.96 3.81
CA ASN A 45 14.75 0.49 3.71
C ASN A 45 15.15 0.92 2.29
N VAL A 46 14.48 1.94 1.76
CA VAL A 46 14.84 2.55 0.48
C VAL A 46 15.00 4.06 0.69
N PRO A 47 16.25 4.60 0.68
CA PRO A 47 17.51 3.90 0.43
C PRO A 47 17.95 3.00 1.61
N PRO A 48 18.75 1.96 1.36
CA PRO A 48 19.22 1.06 2.42
C PRO A 48 20.36 1.64 3.26
N PHE A 49 20.87 2.82 2.91
CA PHE A 49 21.94 3.52 3.61
C PHE A 49 21.80 5.04 3.48
N ALA A 50 22.55 5.78 4.30
CA ALA A 50 22.61 7.24 4.22
C ALA A 50 23.25 7.69 2.89
N ARG A 51 22.46 8.32 2.02
CA ARG A 51 22.92 8.85 0.73
C ARG A 51 22.90 10.37 0.72
N ALA A 52 23.86 10.99 0.05
CA ALA A 52 23.80 12.41 -0.23
C ALA A 52 22.62 12.71 -1.18
N ALA A 53 21.90 13.80 -0.90
CA ALA A 53 20.82 14.28 -1.76
C ALA A 53 21.34 15.17 -2.91
N TYR A 54 22.59 15.66 -2.79
CA TYR A 54 23.22 16.60 -3.69
C TYR A 54 24.70 16.27 -3.88
N ASP A 55 25.28 16.83 -4.93
CA ASP A 55 26.73 16.83 -5.12
C ASP A 55 27.39 17.80 -4.12
N GLY A 56 28.46 17.35 -3.48
CA GLY A 56 29.17 18.14 -2.49
C GLY A 56 30.12 17.29 -1.65
N TYR A 57 30.47 17.81 -0.47
CA TYR A 57 31.39 17.17 0.47
C TYR A 57 30.66 16.78 1.75
N ALA A 58 30.99 15.62 2.31
CA ALA A 58 30.52 15.22 3.63
C ALA A 58 31.39 15.89 4.71
N PHE A 59 30.76 16.60 5.63
CA PHE A 59 31.41 17.21 6.79
C PHE A 59 30.50 17.10 8.02
N ARG A 60 31.09 17.26 9.21
CA ARG A 60 30.31 17.31 10.45
C ARG A 60 29.72 18.70 10.57
N SER A 61 28.40 18.80 10.69
CA SER A 61 27.73 20.10 10.84
C SER A 61 28.23 20.92 12.03
N ALA A 62 28.76 20.27 13.08
CA ALA A 62 29.32 20.96 14.23
C ALA A 62 30.61 21.72 13.92
N ASP A 63 31.41 21.25 12.95
CA ASP A 63 32.71 21.85 12.62
C ASP A 63 32.54 23.16 11.82
N THR A 64 31.33 23.47 11.34
CA THR A 64 31.03 24.66 10.53
C THR A 64 30.33 25.78 11.29
N VAL A 65 30.09 25.65 12.60
CA VAL A 65 29.30 26.63 13.39
C VAL A 65 29.96 28.02 13.43
N SER A 66 31.29 28.08 13.40
CA SER A 66 32.05 29.34 13.44
C SER A 66 32.65 29.72 12.07
N ALA A 67 32.21 29.10 10.98
CA ALA A 67 32.65 29.46 9.65
C ALA A 67 32.06 30.84 9.26
N THR A 68 32.91 31.75 8.77
CA THR A 68 32.55 33.10 8.29
C THR A 68 32.83 33.27 6.81
#